data_AF-A0A1U8AQA2-F1
#
_entry.id   AF-A0A1U8AQA2-F1
#
_cell.length_a   1.000
_cell.length_b   1.000
_cell.length_c   1.000
_cell.angle_alpha   90.00
_cell.angle_beta   90.00
_cell.angle_gamma   90.00
#
_symmetry.space_group_name_H-M   'P 1'
#
loop_
_entity.id
_entity.type
_entity.pdbx_description
1 polymer ?
#
loop_
_entity_poly.entity_id
_entity_poly.type
_entity_poly.pdbx_seq_one_letter_code
_entity_poly.pdbx_strand_id
1 'polypeptide(L)'
;MRCYRATPTLLSFRIMSFKLNQKTFSRSQVNQKPSLSFLSNHCYPLQNASTRIPRRTASNCISQKREDETENWTNLNFIRGKKLLSELCTWGIGGPCNYFVQVSDQTLLASAIRYCCERCIPFIIVGNGSNCLFDDSGFEGCVILNRIDFLERIEPGVYRVGSGYQFNRLGVQCTNEGFSGLEFASGIPGTVGGAAYMNAGANGQETADAIDTVEIVTVDGRHQILYRSDLAFGYRMSPFQAMQDLAAIVAVTFCLLPSASAKERQQAYLKKRRLSQPVGERTAGSVFRNPPGMGISAGELIEKAGLKGFRVGSAEVSKVHANFFINTGSSNSREMLELIGLVKAKVKKKFGIQLQEEIQYVGPFCKYSRDKDKLEIC
;
A
#
# COMPACT_ATOMS: atom_id res chain seq x y z
N MET A 1 -28.08 -27.63 59.00
CA MET A 1 -27.20 -27.81 57.83
C MET A 1 -26.75 -26.43 57.34
N ARG A 2 -25.51 -26.35 56.88
CA ARG A 2 -24.67 -25.15 56.75
C ARG A 2 -25.16 -24.09 55.76
N CYS A 3 -24.82 -22.84 56.10
CA CYS A 3 -24.83 -21.61 55.30
C CYS A 3 -24.08 -21.76 53.95
N TYR A 4 -24.44 -20.94 52.96
CA TYR A 4 -23.61 -19.81 52.50
C TYR A 4 -24.43 -18.88 51.59
N ARG A 5 -24.49 -17.60 51.99
CA ARG A 5 -24.87 -16.46 51.14
C ARG A 5 -23.66 -16.10 50.27
N ALA A 6 -23.88 -15.77 49.00
CA ALA A 6 -22.90 -15.07 48.18
C ALA A 6 -23.56 -13.81 47.58
N THR A 7 -22.93 -12.69 47.93
CA THR A 7 -23.18 -11.31 47.54
C THR A 7 -22.84 -11.02 46.06
N PRO A 8 -23.53 -10.08 45.39
CA PRO A 8 -23.05 -9.53 44.13
C PRO A 8 -22.06 -8.39 44.38
N THR A 9 -20.83 -8.53 43.88
CA THR A 9 -19.82 -7.47 43.86
C THR A 9 -20.13 -6.46 42.75
N LEU A 10 -20.55 -5.27 43.16
CA LEU A 10 -20.59 -4.06 42.35
C LEU A 10 -19.17 -3.58 42.07
N LEU A 11 -18.70 -3.70 40.82
CA LEU A 11 -17.48 -3.06 40.37
C LEU A 11 -17.80 -1.60 40.01
N SER A 12 -17.51 -0.70 40.96
CA SER A 12 -17.56 0.75 40.79
C SER A 12 -16.50 1.20 39.78
N PHE A 13 -16.90 1.54 38.55
CA PHE A 13 -16.07 2.33 37.65
C PHE A 13 -16.05 3.79 38.14
N ARG A 14 -14.91 4.20 38.71
CA ARG A 14 -14.60 5.61 38.96
C ARG A 14 -14.40 6.32 37.63
N ILE A 15 -15.36 7.18 37.29
CA ILE A 15 -15.22 8.22 36.26
C ILE A 15 -14.20 9.24 36.79
N MET A 16 -12.97 9.21 36.29
CA MET A 16 -12.04 10.33 36.46
C MET A 16 -12.39 11.42 35.44
N SER A 17 -13.07 12.45 35.92
CA SER A 17 -13.29 13.70 35.20
C SER A 17 -11.96 14.43 35.00
N PHE A 18 -11.45 14.45 33.76
CA PHE A 18 -10.36 15.36 33.39
C PHE A 18 -10.93 16.76 33.12
N LYS A 19 -10.56 17.70 33.99
CA LYS A 19 -10.82 19.13 33.82
C LYS A 19 -10.00 19.66 32.64
N LEU A 20 -10.71 20.23 31.67
CA LEU A 20 -10.19 21.17 30.68
C LEU A 20 -9.52 22.34 31.39
N ASN A 21 -8.24 22.60 31.06
CA ASN A 21 -7.59 23.87 31.37
C ASN A 21 -7.35 24.60 30.05
N GLN A 22 -8.26 25.52 29.75
CA GLN A 22 -8.07 26.55 28.73
C GLN A 22 -7.03 27.54 29.25
N LYS A 23 -5.91 27.71 28.54
CA LYS A 23 -5.08 28.92 28.64
C LYS A 23 -5.10 29.61 27.29
N THR A 24 -5.85 30.69 27.27
CA THR A 24 -5.78 31.81 26.34
C THR A 24 -4.38 32.43 26.41
N PHE A 25 -3.77 32.69 25.25
CA PHE A 25 -2.71 33.70 25.13
C PHE A 25 -2.97 34.53 23.87
N SER A 26 -3.20 35.81 24.10
CA SER A 26 -3.45 36.85 23.13
C SER A 26 -2.15 37.48 22.62
N ARG A 27 -2.14 37.78 21.31
CA ARG A 27 -1.46 38.87 20.57
C ARG A 27 -0.30 39.61 21.26
N SER A 28 0.83 39.76 20.57
CA SER A 28 1.13 40.98 19.77
C SER A 28 2.59 41.06 19.30
N GLN A 29 2.76 41.50 18.04
CA GLN A 29 3.86 42.34 17.49
C GLN A 29 5.28 41.74 17.43
N VAL A 30 6.22 42.08 16.52
CA VAL A 30 6.36 42.93 15.32
C VAL A 30 7.75 42.59 14.73
N ASN A 31 7.91 42.73 13.40
CA ASN A 31 9.12 42.96 12.59
C ASN A 31 10.48 42.35 13.00
N GLN A 32 11.16 41.69 12.05
CA GLN A 32 12.20 42.30 11.21
C GLN A 32 12.80 41.28 10.22
N LYS A 33 12.84 41.67 8.93
CA LYS A 33 13.72 41.08 7.91
C LYS A 33 15.19 41.38 8.25
N PRO A 34 16.13 40.65 7.65
CA PRO A 34 17.02 41.34 6.73
C PRO A 34 17.11 40.66 5.35
N SER A 35 17.06 41.52 4.36
CA SER A 35 17.61 41.36 3.02
C SER A 35 19.12 41.14 3.06
N LEU A 36 19.64 40.27 2.19
CA LEU A 36 20.99 40.41 1.63
C LEU A 36 21.00 39.87 0.20
N SER A 37 21.08 40.80 -0.74
CA SER A 37 21.43 40.63 -2.15
C SER A 37 22.90 41.00 -2.31
N PHE A 38 23.72 40.20 -3.00
CA PHE A 38 24.90 40.59 -3.80
C PHE A 38 25.23 39.34 -4.67
N LEU A 39 25.09 39.40 -6.00
CA LEU A 39 26.17 39.64 -6.99
C LEU A 39 27.37 38.69 -6.76
N SER A 40 27.90 37.93 -7.71
CA SER A 40 28.04 38.14 -9.16
C SER A 40 28.65 36.88 -9.80
N ASN A 41 28.32 36.68 -11.09
CA ASN A 41 29.16 36.14 -12.17
C ASN A 41 30.52 35.55 -11.81
N HIS A 42 30.81 34.33 -12.29
CA HIS A 42 32.05 34.01 -13.02
C HIS A 42 31.76 32.91 -14.06
N CYS A 43 31.86 33.31 -15.33
CA CYS A 43 32.02 32.44 -16.50
C CYS A 43 33.51 32.29 -16.83
N TYR A 44 33.79 31.33 -17.72
CA TYR A 44 35.00 31.08 -18.54
C TYR A 44 35.88 29.87 -18.11
N PRO A 45 36.63 29.24 -19.04
CA PRO A 45 36.10 28.34 -20.09
C PRO A 45 36.99 27.09 -20.37
N LEU A 46 36.53 26.22 -21.28
CA LEU A 46 37.29 25.35 -22.21
C LEU A 46 38.38 24.40 -21.67
N GLN A 47 38.29 23.10 -22.00
CA GLN A 47 39.11 22.49 -23.08
C GLN A 47 38.83 20.98 -23.26
N ASN A 48 38.70 20.60 -24.53
CA ASN A 48 38.78 19.24 -25.04
C ASN A 48 40.17 18.65 -24.81
N ALA A 49 40.26 17.39 -24.42
CA ALA A 49 41.42 16.55 -24.70
C ALA A 49 40.98 15.12 -25.02
N SER A 50 40.93 14.86 -26.32
CA SER A 50 40.91 13.54 -26.93
C SER A 50 42.28 12.89 -26.75
N THR A 51 42.35 11.72 -26.12
CA THR A 51 43.46 10.77 -26.31
C THR A 51 42.92 9.37 -26.53
N ARG A 52 43.20 8.88 -27.74
CA ARG A 52 42.90 7.56 -28.29
C ARG A 52 44.17 6.69 -28.18
N ILE A 53 43.96 5.37 -28.00
CA ILE A 53 44.79 4.20 -28.43
C ILE A 53 45.85 3.72 -27.38
N PRO A 54 46.07 2.38 -27.20
CA PRO A 54 45.85 1.29 -28.16
C PRO A 54 44.97 0.10 -27.74
N ARG A 55 44.44 -0.53 -28.81
CA ARG A 55 43.94 -1.90 -28.88
C ARG A 55 45.00 -2.88 -28.36
N ARG A 56 44.60 -3.75 -27.44
CA ARG A 56 45.19 -5.09 -27.29
C ARG A 56 44.12 -6.12 -27.56
N THR A 57 44.28 -6.77 -28.71
CA THR A 57 43.70 -8.07 -29.03
C THR A 57 44.35 -9.12 -28.14
N ALA A 58 43.57 -9.78 -27.30
CA ALA A 58 43.86 -11.12 -26.83
C ALA A 58 42.52 -11.77 -26.48
N SER A 59 42.12 -12.67 -27.38
CA SER A 59 41.19 -13.76 -27.14
C SER A 59 41.41 -14.37 -25.76
N ASN A 60 40.39 -14.31 -24.92
CA ASN A 60 40.14 -15.34 -23.92
C ASN A 60 38.62 -15.49 -23.84
N CYS A 61 38.14 -16.55 -24.49
CA CYS A 61 36.80 -17.08 -24.33
C CYS A 61 36.63 -17.49 -22.86
N ILE A 62 36.21 -16.55 -22.02
CA ILE A 62 35.61 -16.87 -20.73
C ILE A 62 34.16 -17.19 -21.07
N SER A 63 33.87 -18.49 -21.11
CA SER A 63 32.54 -19.06 -21.20
C SER A 63 31.58 -18.28 -20.30
N GLN A 64 30.67 -17.53 -20.91
CA GLN A 64 29.45 -17.08 -20.23
C GLN A 64 28.72 -18.34 -19.77
N LYS A 65 28.92 -18.73 -18.51
CA LYS A 65 27.95 -19.59 -17.82
C LYS A 65 26.65 -18.80 -17.82
N ARG A 66 25.67 -19.26 -18.60
CA ARG A 66 24.27 -18.93 -18.36
C ARG A 66 24.00 -19.40 -16.93
N GLU A 67 23.89 -18.47 -15.99
CA GLU A 67 23.50 -18.81 -14.63
C GLU A 67 22.09 -19.41 -14.69
N ASP A 68 22.00 -20.61 -14.13
CA ASP A 68 20.85 -21.49 -14.17
C ASP A 68 19.54 -20.83 -13.73
N GLU A 69 18.45 -21.35 -14.30
CA GLU A 69 17.12 -20.74 -14.38
C GLU A 69 16.32 -20.69 -13.07
N THR A 70 16.85 -21.21 -11.96
CA THR A 70 16.29 -21.16 -10.61
C THR A 70 17.42 -21.34 -9.60
N GLU A 71 17.55 -20.46 -8.60
CA GLU A 71 18.48 -20.65 -7.48
C GLU A 71 17.71 -21.11 -6.25
N ASN A 72 18.02 -22.31 -5.76
CA ASN A 72 17.42 -22.87 -4.55
C ASN A 72 18.25 -22.48 -3.33
N TRP A 73 17.87 -21.41 -2.66
CA TRP A 73 18.44 -21.01 -1.36
C TRP A 73 17.39 -21.29 -0.27
N THR A 74 17.70 -22.11 0.73
CA THR A 74 16.81 -22.37 1.89
C THR A 74 15.33 -22.65 1.54
N ASN A 75 15.04 -23.61 0.64
CA ASN A 75 13.69 -23.92 0.15
C ASN A 75 12.95 -22.78 -0.58
N LEU A 76 13.63 -21.69 -0.95
CA LEU A 76 13.09 -20.64 -1.80
C LEU A 76 13.40 -20.93 -3.26
N ASN A 77 12.39 -20.80 -4.10
CA ASN A 77 12.53 -20.92 -5.55
C ASN A 77 12.48 -19.51 -6.18
N PHE A 78 13.64 -18.96 -6.50
CA PHE A 78 13.74 -17.66 -7.17
C PHE A 78 13.61 -17.81 -8.68
N ILE A 79 12.66 -17.09 -9.27
CA ILE A 79 12.53 -16.93 -10.72
C ILE A 79 13.27 -15.65 -11.13
N ARG A 80 14.21 -15.76 -12.07
CA ARG A 80 15.04 -14.63 -12.53
C ARG A 80 14.56 -14.09 -13.88
N GLY A 81 14.37 -12.77 -14.00
CA GLY A 81 14.15 -12.02 -15.24
C GLY A 81 12.92 -12.37 -16.09
N LYS A 82 12.12 -13.37 -15.69
CA LYS A 82 10.99 -13.89 -16.48
C LYS A 82 9.63 -13.40 -16.00
N LYS A 83 9.50 -13.01 -14.72
CA LYS A 83 8.20 -12.70 -14.14
C LYS A 83 7.76 -11.28 -14.49
N LEU A 84 6.59 -11.15 -15.11
CA LEU A 84 5.98 -9.86 -15.42
C LEU A 84 5.15 -9.32 -14.23
N LEU A 85 5.36 -8.06 -13.90
CA LEU A 85 4.63 -7.33 -12.86
C LEU A 85 3.15 -7.10 -13.23
N SER A 86 2.84 -7.04 -14.54
CA SER A 86 1.46 -7.00 -15.04
C SER A 86 0.64 -8.22 -14.61
N GLU A 87 1.25 -9.38 -14.37
CA GLU A 87 0.57 -10.57 -13.86
C GLU A 87 0.31 -10.51 -12.34
N LEU A 88 0.88 -9.52 -11.65
CA LEU A 88 0.84 -9.38 -10.20
C LEU A 88 -0.01 -8.20 -9.71
N CYS A 89 -0.62 -7.42 -10.62
CA CYS A 89 -1.51 -6.31 -10.29
C CYS A 89 -2.84 -6.37 -11.02
N THR A 90 -3.85 -5.70 -10.46
CA THR A 90 -5.20 -5.67 -11.05
C THR A 90 -5.32 -4.75 -12.25
N TRP A 91 -4.38 -3.83 -12.46
CA TRP A 91 -4.31 -3.03 -13.69
C TRP A 91 -3.80 -3.81 -14.89
N GLY A 92 -3.05 -4.90 -14.69
CA GLY A 92 -2.42 -5.61 -15.79
C GLY A 92 -1.34 -4.79 -16.51
N ILE A 93 -0.62 -3.94 -15.77
CA ILE A 93 0.43 -3.04 -16.30
C ILE A 93 1.71 -3.33 -15.53
N GLY A 94 2.86 -3.39 -16.22
CA GLY A 94 4.16 -3.58 -15.59
C GLY A 94 5.06 -4.58 -16.33
N GLY A 95 6.34 -4.22 -16.38
CA GLY A 95 7.42 -4.96 -17.03
C GLY A 95 7.96 -6.14 -16.20
N PRO A 96 9.11 -6.72 -16.58
CA PRO A 96 9.72 -7.82 -15.83
C PRO A 96 10.35 -7.35 -14.52
N CYS A 97 10.55 -8.26 -13.57
CA CYS A 97 11.42 -8.03 -12.40
C CYS A 97 12.67 -8.92 -12.44
N ASN A 98 13.77 -8.43 -11.86
CA ASN A 98 15.04 -9.17 -11.82
C ASN A 98 14.91 -10.49 -11.05
N TYR A 99 14.30 -10.43 -9.87
CA TYR A 99 14.04 -11.61 -9.04
C TYR A 99 12.58 -11.65 -8.62
N PHE A 100 12.00 -12.84 -8.60
CA PHE A 100 10.67 -13.09 -8.07
C PHE A 100 10.69 -14.31 -7.17
N VAL A 101 10.00 -14.22 -6.04
CA VAL A 101 9.79 -15.34 -5.14
C VAL A 101 8.40 -15.25 -4.53
N GLN A 102 7.76 -16.41 -4.34
CA GLN A 102 6.50 -16.51 -3.61
C GLN A 102 6.77 -17.16 -2.25
N VAL A 103 6.17 -16.60 -1.20
CA VAL A 103 6.32 -17.10 0.18
C VAL A 103 4.96 -17.40 0.79
N SER A 104 4.82 -18.55 1.43
CA SER A 104 3.56 -19.05 2.02
C SER A 104 3.54 -19.02 3.55
N ASP A 105 4.67 -18.74 4.19
CA ASP A 105 4.79 -18.65 5.63
C ASP A 105 5.86 -17.63 6.04
N GLN A 106 5.91 -17.34 7.34
CA GLN A 106 6.82 -16.37 7.92
C GLN A 106 8.30 -16.77 7.78
N THR A 107 8.61 -18.06 7.81
CA THR A 107 10.00 -18.56 7.70
C THR A 107 10.54 -18.33 6.30
N LEU A 108 9.74 -18.63 5.26
CA LEU A 108 10.08 -18.35 3.87
C LEU A 108 10.18 -16.85 3.61
N LEU A 109 9.26 -16.05 4.15
CA LEU A 109 9.32 -14.59 4.04
C LEU A 109 10.61 -14.02 4.65
N ALA A 110 10.93 -14.40 5.89
CA ALA A 110 12.15 -13.95 6.56
C ALA A 110 13.41 -14.41 5.81
N SER A 111 13.40 -15.62 5.26
CA SER A 111 14.51 -16.12 4.44
C SER A 111 14.66 -15.30 3.16
N ALA A 112 13.57 -14.97 2.46
CA ALA A 112 13.61 -14.17 1.24
C ALA A 112 14.13 -12.75 1.51
N ILE A 113 13.70 -12.13 2.60
CA ILE A 113 14.18 -10.82 3.05
C ILE A 113 15.68 -10.88 3.35
N ARG A 114 16.13 -11.89 4.12
CA ARG A 114 17.54 -12.08 4.46
C ARG A 114 18.39 -12.27 3.21
N TYR A 115 17.95 -13.09 2.25
CA TYR A 115 18.64 -13.28 0.97
C TYR A 115 18.86 -11.96 0.25
N CYS A 116 17.82 -11.10 0.21
CA CYS A 116 17.91 -9.78 -0.42
C CYS A 116 18.87 -8.85 0.33
N CYS A 117 18.78 -8.81 1.67
CA CYS A 117 19.65 -7.96 2.50
C CYS A 117 21.13 -8.33 2.38
N GLU A 118 21.47 -9.63 2.51
CA GLU A 118 22.85 -10.13 2.41
C GLU A 118 23.51 -9.81 1.07
N ARG A 119 22.72 -9.67 0.00
CA ARG A 119 23.18 -9.40 -1.37
C ARG A 119 22.96 -7.95 -1.80
N CYS A 120 22.47 -7.09 -0.90
CA CYS A 120 22.12 -5.71 -1.22
C CYS A 120 21.14 -5.60 -2.42
N ILE A 121 20.23 -6.56 -2.56
CA ILE A 121 19.18 -6.55 -3.59
C ILE A 121 17.98 -5.77 -3.03
N PRO A 122 17.57 -4.66 -3.66
CA PRO A 122 16.33 -3.97 -3.29
C PRO A 122 15.14 -4.91 -3.43
N PHE A 123 14.17 -4.85 -2.53
CA PHE A 123 12.99 -5.69 -2.63
C PHE A 123 11.71 -4.93 -2.29
N ILE A 124 10.59 -5.48 -2.77
CA ILE A 124 9.23 -5.05 -2.43
C ILE A 124 8.40 -6.25 -2.02
N ILE A 125 7.48 -6.04 -1.07
CA ILE A 125 6.46 -7.04 -0.71
C ILE A 125 5.18 -6.71 -1.46
N VAL A 126 4.69 -7.67 -2.25
CA VAL A 126 3.46 -7.50 -3.02
C VAL A 126 2.38 -8.46 -2.50
N GLY A 127 1.18 -7.92 -2.27
CA GLY A 127 -0.03 -8.71 -2.04
C GLY A 127 -0.69 -9.11 -3.37
N ASN A 128 -1.88 -8.58 -3.66
CA ASN A 128 -2.54 -8.75 -4.96
C ASN A 128 -2.25 -7.63 -5.97
N GLY A 129 -1.35 -6.69 -5.64
CA GLY A 129 -1.04 -5.52 -6.46
C GLY A 129 -2.25 -4.66 -6.83
N SER A 130 -3.32 -4.69 -6.01
CA SER A 130 -4.58 -4.01 -6.33
C SER A 130 -4.56 -2.50 -6.09
N ASN A 131 -3.44 -1.97 -5.60
CA ASN A 131 -3.18 -0.54 -5.37
C ASN A 131 -1.82 -0.12 -5.95
N CYS A 132 -1.30 -0.85 -6.94
CA CYS A 132 0.04 -0.62 -7.49
C CYS A 132 -0.04 -0.28 -8.98
N LEU A 133 0.70 0.74 -9.42
CA LEU A 133 1.09 0.95 -10.80
C LEU A 133 2.57 0.58 -10.95
N PHE A 134 2.82 -0.53 -11.64
CA PHE A 134 4.16 -0.95 -12.00
C PHE A 134 4.59 -0.33 -13.32
N ASP A 135 5.85 0.09 -13.41
CA ASP A 135 6.45 0.61 -14.64
C ASP A 135 6.69 -0.51 -15.67
N ASP A 136 6.52 -0.22 -16.95
CA ASP A 136 6.75 -1.20 -18.03
C ASP A 136 8.22 -1.54 -18.24
N SER A 137 9.13 -0.68 -17.77
CA SER A 137 10.56 -0.99 -17.71
C SER A 137 10.90 -1.96 -16.58
N GLY A 138 9.97 -2.22 -15.66
CA GLY A 138 10.09 -3.28 -14.67
C GLY A 138 10.56 -2.83 -13.29
N PHE A 139 11.14 -3.77 -12.55
CA PHE A 139 11.71 -3.54 -11.22
C PHE A 139 13.09 -4.19 -11.09
N GLU A 140 14.12 -3.38 -10.81
CA GLU A 140 15.51 -3.83 -10.68
C GLU A 140 15.81 -4.37 -9.28
N GLY A 141 15.00 -5.32 -8.82
CA GLY A 141 15.12 -5.91 -7.50
C GLY A 141 14.37 -7.22 -7.36
N CYS A 142 14.08 -7.60 -6.12
CA CYS A 142 13.28 -8.78 -5.80
C CYS A 142 11.82 -8.42 -5.48
N VAL A 143 10.90 -9.05 -6.20
CA VAL A 143 9.47 -9.02 -5.88
C VAL A 143 9.15 -10.24 -5.03
N ILE A 144 8.77 -10.00 -3.78
CA ILE A 144 8.36 -11.03 -2.85
C ILE A 144 6.82 -11.04 -2.80
N LEU A 145 6.21 -12.04 -3.43
CA LEU A 145 4.76 -12.24 -3.42
C LEU A 145 4.34 -12.93 -2.12
N ASN A 146 3.65 -12.20 -1.25
CA ASN A 146 3.21 -12.68 0.05
C ASN A 146 1.89 -13.46 -0.07
N ARG A 147 1.96 -14.77 0.22
CA ARG A 147 0.84 -15.73 0.21
C ARG A 147 0.67 -16.44 1.55
N ILE A 148 1.01 -15.77 2.66
CA ILE A 148 0.71 -16.27 4.01
C ILE A 148 -0.83 -16.24 4.21
N ASP A 149 -1.50 -17.38 4.05
CA ASP A 149 -2.95 -17.45 3.81
C ASP A 149 -3.76 -18.25 4.85
N PHE A 150 -3.33 -18.24 6.11
CA PHE A 150 -4.08 -18.85 7.20
C PHE A 150 -5.21 -17.94 7.73
N LEU A 151 -6.22 -18.57 8.33
CA LEU A 151 -7.30 -17.94 9.09
C LEU A 151 -7.53 -18.76 10.37
N GLU A 152 -7.02 -18.26 11.48
CA GLU A 152 -7.17 -18.86 12.81
C GLU A 152 -8.33 -18.18 13.54
N ARG A 153 -9.25 -18.99 14.10
CA ARG A 153 -10.34 -18.54 14.96
C ARG A 153 -9.92 -18.76 16.39
N ILE A 154 -9.52 -17.69 17.07
CA ILE A 154 -8.99 -17.77 18.45
C ILE A 154 -10.14 -17.98 19.42
N GLU A 155 -11.19 -17.18 19.28
CA GLU A 155 -12.46 -17.25 20.01
C GLU A 155 -13.58 -16.62 19.16
N PRO A 156 -14.86 -16.70 19.56
CA PRO A 156 -15.95 -16.11 18.78
C PRO A 156 -15.73 -14.61 18.52
N GLY A 157 -15.56 -14.24 17.25
CA GLY A 157 -15.34 -12.86 16.83
C GLY A 157 -13.88 -12.43 16.78
N VAL A 158 -12.93 -13.28 17.20
CA VAL A 158 -11.49 -12.97 17.19
C VAL A 158 -10.77 -13.85 16.19
N TYR A 159 -10.16 -13.21 15.19
CA TYR A 159 -9.53 -13.87 14.06
C TYR A 159 -8.09 -13.41 13.90
N ARG A 160 -7.14 -14.35 13.94
CA ARG A 160 -5.75 -14.10 13.56
C ARG A 160 -5.56 -14.55 12.12
N VAL A 161 -5.13 -13.64 11.26
CA VAL A 161 -5.21 -13.83 9.81
C VAL A 161 -3.87 -13.52 9.16
N GLY A 162 -3.41 -14.43 8.30
CA GLY A 162 -2.19 -14.24 7.53
C GLY A 162 -2.28 -13.04 6.60
N SER A 163 -1.19 -12.29 6.45
CA SER A 163 -1.12 -11.06 5.65
C SER A 163 -1.41 -11.27 4.15
N GLY A 164 -1.23 -12.48 3.63
CA GLY A 164 -1.54 -12.88 2.26
C GLY A 164 -3.00 -13.29 2.05
N TYR A 165 -3.80 -13.42 3.12
CA TYR A 165 -5.21 -13.79 3.04
C TYR A 165 -6.02 -12.75 2.27
N GLN A 166 -6.99 -13.19 1.48
CA GLN A 166 -7.82 -12.28 0.69
C GLN A 166 -8.77 -11.48 1.60
N PHE A 167 -8.72 -10.14 1.50
CA PHE A 167 -9.45 -9.27 2.42
C PHE A 167 -10.98 -9.33 2.24
N ASN A 168 -11.44 -9.41 0.99
CA ASN A 168 -12.85 -9.65 0.67
C ASN A 168 -13.36 -10.98 1.22
N ARG A 169 -12.56 -12.04 1.12
CA ARG A 169 -12.91 -13.37 1.65
C ARG A 169 -13.09 -13.32 3.16
N LEU A 170 -12.18 -12.65 3.87
CA LEU A 170 -12.27 -12.45 5.31
C LEU A 170 -13.59 -11.76 5.69
N GLY A 171 -13.90 -10.63 5.06
CA GLY A 171 -15.15 -9.89 5.29
C GLY A 171 -16.40 -10.75 5.05
N VAL A 172 -16.37 -11.61 4.02
CA VAL A 172 -17.45 -12.55 3.73
C VAL A 172 -17.62 -13.61 4.82
N GLN A 173 -16.52 -14.23 5.25
CA GLN A 173 -16.55 -15.29 6.26
C GLN A 173 -17.00 -14.78 7.62
N CYS A 174 -16.40 -13.70 8.13
CA CYS A 174 -16.76 -13.12 9.42
C CYS A 174 -18.25 -12.70 9.46
N THR A 175 -18.74 -12.11 8.38
CA THR A 175 -20.16 -11.73 8.28
C THR A 175 -21.09 -12.95 8.27
N ASN A 176 -20.73 -14.01 7.54
CA ASN A 176 -21.52 -15.24 7.51
C ASN A 176 -21.52 -15.98 8.85
N GLU A 177 -20.46 -15.81 9.65
CA GLU A 177 -20.37 -16.29 11.02
C GLU A 177 -21.14 -15.41 12.03
N GLY A 178 -21.75 -14.30 11.57
CA GLY A 178 -22.62 -13.45 12.39
C GLY A 178 -21.92 -12.27 13.05
N PHE A 179 -20.72 -11.90 12.62
CA PHE A 179 -19.94 -10.81 13.18
C PHE A 179 -19.93 -9.55 12.30
N SER A 180 -19.85 -8.38 12.92
CA SER A 180 -19.76 -7.05 12.32
C SER A 180 -18.41 -6.41 12.62
N GLY A 181 -17.98 -5.51 11.72
CA GLY A 181 -16.69 -4.83 11.74
C GLY A 181 -15.89 -5.02 10.45
N LEU A 182 -16.23 -6.01 9.61
CA LEU A 182 -15.56 -6.26 8.32
C LEU A 182 -16.54 -6.50 7.15
N GLU A 183 -17.83 -6.22 7.31
CA GLU A 183 -18.81 -6.42 6.23
C GLU A 183 -18.50 -5.51 5.03
N PHE A 184 -18.00 -4.30 5.27
CA PHE A 184 -17.51 -3.38 4.24
C PHE A 184 -16.36 -3.96 3.39
N ALA A 185 -15.54 -4.85 3.97
CA ALA A 185 -14.38 -5.45 3.32
C ALA A 185 -14.78 -6.45 2.24
N SER A 186 -16.00 -7.01 2.27
CA SER A 186 -16.50 -8.08 1.37
C SER A 186 -16.37 -7.77 -0.12
N GLY A 187 -16.25 -6.49 -0.49
CA GLY A 187 -16.00 -6.05 -1.86
C GLY A 187 -14.57 -5.58 -2.14
N ILE A 188 -13.72 -5.38 -1.14
CA ILE A 188 -12.42 -4.73 -1.32
C ILE A 188 -11.39 -5.75 -1.85
N PRO A 189 -10.81 -5.55 -3.05
CA PRO A 189 -9.74 -6.41 -3.54
C PRO A 189 -8.47 -6.18 -2.72
N GLY A 190 -7.57 -7.16 -2.74
CA GLY A 190 -6.31 -7.07 -1.99
C GLY A 190 -6.15 -8.18 -0.96
N THR A 191 -5.10 -8.04 -0.16
CA THR A 191 -4.81 -8.95 0.95
C THR A 191 -4.99 -8.23 2.29
N VAL A 192 -5.09 -8.99 3.37
CA VAL A 192 -5.16 -8.47 4.75
C VAL A 192 -3.98 -7.55 5.07
N GLY A 193 -2.76 -7.95 4.69
CA GLY A 193 -1.57 -7.13 4.88
C GLY A 193 -1.64 -5.81 4.12
N GLY A 194 -2.10 -5.83 2.87
CA GLY A 194 -2.32 -4.61 2.09
C GLY A 194 -3.42 -3.72 2.68
N ALA A 195 -4.49 -4.31 3.22
CA ALA A 195 -5.56 -3.58 3.87
C ALA A 195 -5.09 -2.88 5.16
N ALA A 196 -4.28 -3.56 5.98
CA ALA A 196 -3.65 -2.95 7.15
C ALA A 196 -2.64 -1.86 6.75
N TYR A 197 -1.79 -2.12 5.75
CA TYR A 197 -0.80 -1.15 5.27
C TYR A 197 -1.45 0.15 4.75
N MET A 198 -2.56 0.04 4.01
CA MET A 198 -3.25 1.20 3.44
C MET A 198 -4.33 1.79 4.34
N ASN A 199 -4.63 1.17 5.49
CA ASN A 199 -5.89 1.38 6.22
C ASN A 199 -7.09 1.40 5.26
N ALA A 200 -7.29 0.29 4.55
CA ALA A 200 -8.35 0.18 3.55
C ALA A 200 -9.71 0.46 4.21
N GLY A 201 -10.56 1.21 3.51
CA GLY A 201 -11.85 1.61 4.06
C GLY A 201 -12.89 1.88 2.99
N ALA A 202 -14.15 1.59 3.31
CA ALA A 202 -15.29 1.85 2.45
C ALA A 202 -16.55 1.96 3.32
N ASN A 203 -17.58 2.64 2.79
CA ASN A 203 -18.88 2.76 3.46
C ASN A 203 -18.81 3.32 4.90
N GLY A 204 -17.85 4.21 5.16
CA GLY A 204 -17.68 4.86 6.47
C GLY A 204 -16.95 4.01 7.51
N GLN A 205 -16.40 2.86 7.13
CA GLN A 205 -15.62 1.99 8.00
C GLN A 205 -14.19 1.84 7.47
N GLU A 206 -13.24 1.62 8.37
CA GLU A 206 -11.83 1.43 8.07
C GLU A 206 -11.30 0.14 8.71
N THR A 207 -10.25 -0.42 8.12
CA THR A 207 -9.65 -1.69 8.60
C THR A 207 -9.19 -1.55 10.05
N ALA A 208 -8.60 -0.40 10.39
CA ALA A 208 -8.12 -0.10 11.73
C ALA A 208 -9.20 -0.10 12.81
N ASP A 209 -10.49 -0.01 12.47
CA ASP A 209 -11.59 -0.05 13.44
C ASP A 209 -11.78 -1.44 14.05
N ALA A 210 -11.31 -2.49 13.35
CA ALA A 210 -11.46 -3.88 13.76
C ALA A 210 -10.14 -4.55 14.16
N ILE A 211 -8.98 -3.90 13.95
CA ILE A 211 -7.67 -4.46 14.30
C ILE A 211 -7.48 -4.45 15.81
N ASP A 212 -6.98 -5.57 16.35
CA ASP A 212 -6.47 -5.68 17.72
C ASP A 212 -4.93 -5.62 17.75
N THR A 213 -4.27 -6.46 16.95
CA THR A 213 -2.81 -6.48 16.81
C THR A 213 -2.36 -6.61 15.36
N VAL A 214 -1.16 -6.11 15.06
CA VAL A 214 -0.47 -6.34 13.79
C VAL A 214 0.89 -6.97 14.08
N GLU A 215 1.16 -8.11 13.44
CA GLU A 215 2.46 -8.76 13.49
C GLU A 215 3.30 -8.32 12.29
N ILE A 216 4.53 -7.92 12.57
CA ILE A 216 5.47 -7.47 11.56
C ILE A 216 6.80 -8.22 11.68
N VAL A 217 7.52 -8.25 10.56
CA VAL A 217 8.93 -8.58 10.50
C VAL A 217 9.66 -7.31 10.07
N THR A 218 10.80 -7.04 10.70
CA THR A 218 11.67 -5.90 10.39
C THR A 218 12.85 -6.31 9.51
N VAL A 219 13.55 -5.34 8.93
CA VAL A 219 14.72 -5.53 8.04
C VAL A 219 15.80 -6.42 8.64
N ASP A 220 15.98 -6.38 9.96
CA ASP A 220 16.96 -7.17 10.70
C ASP A 220 16.46 -8.57 11.09
N GLY A 221 15.24 -8.92 10.67
CA GLY A 221 14.62 -10.22 10.91
C GLY A 221 13.87 -10.34 12.23
N ARG A 222 13.80 -9.27 13.07
CA ARG A 222 13.00 -9.34 14.30
C ARG A 222 11.51 -9.38 13.98
N HIS A 223 10.80 -10.28 14.66
CA HIS A 223 9.34 -10.31 14.72
C HIS A 223 8.84 -9.44 15.86
N GLN A 224 7.82 -8.64 15.60
CA GLN A 224 7.20 -7.76 16.59
C GLN A 224 5.68 -7.86 16.49
N ILE A 225 5.02 -7.79 17.65
CA ILE A 225 3.57 -7.66 17.76
C ILE A 225 3.28 -6.23 18.21
N LEU A 226 2.53 -5.50 17.41
CA LEU A 226 2.14 -4.12 17.69
C LEU A 226 0.65 -4.06 18.00
N TYR A 227 0.29 -3.44 19.12
CA TYR A 227 -1.10 -3.27 19.53
C TYR A 227 -1.75 -2.11 18.78
N ARG A 228 -3.02 -2.25 18.42
CA ARG A 228 -3.80 -1.21 17.75
C ARG A 228 -3.78 0.12 18.50
N SER A 229 -3.76 0.08 19.84
CA SER A 229 -3.71 1.26 20.71
C SER A 229 -2.48 2.15 20.45
N ASP A 230 -1.39 1.54 19.98
CA ASP A 230 -0.09 2.19 19.82
C ASP A 230 0.15 2.63 18.36
N LEU A 231 -0.78 2.29 17.45
CA LEU A 231 -0.67 2.55 16.02
C LEU A 231 -1.51 3.76 15.60
N ALA A 232 -0.84 4.78 15.09
CA ALA A 232 -1.45 6.01 14.58
C ALA A 232 -2.00 5.80 13.15
N PHE A 233 -3.18 5.18 13.05
CA PHE A 233 -3.94 5.09 11.81
C PHE A 233 -4.68 6.39 11.47
N GLY A 234 -4.88 6.64 10.18
CA GLY A 234 -5.70 7.74 9.68
C GLY A 234 -6.26 7.43 8.29
N TYR A 235 -6.94 8.41 7.69
CA TYR A 235 -7.55 8.24 6.38
C TYR A 235 -6.51 7.86 5.32
N ARG A 236 -6.55 6.60 4.86
CA ARG A 236 -5.58 5.99 3.93
C ARG A 236 -4.13 6.05 4.41
N MET A 237 -3.95 6.06 5.72
CA MET A 237 -2.66 6.19 6.38
C MET A 237 -2.51 5.15 7.48
N SER A 238 -1.32 4.58 7.56
CA SER A 238 -0.89 3.69 8.64
C SER A 238 0.53 4.05 9.05
N PRO A 239 0.97 3.70 10.27
CA PRO A 239 2.36 3.91 10.69
C PRO A 239 3.36 3.12 9.83
N PHE A 240 2.90 2.02 9.19
CA PHE A 240 3.72 1.16 8.33
C PHE A 240 4.26 1.86 7.09
N GLN A 241 3.56 2.88 6.59
CA GLN A 241 4.00 3.67 5.43
C GLN A 241 5.22 4.57 5.74
N ALA A 242 5.47 4.87 7.01
CA ALA A 242 6.56 5.73 7.46
C ALA A 242 7.63 4.96 8.28
N MET A 243 7.42 3.66 8.50
CA MET A 243 8.29 2.83 9.32
C MET A 243 9.49 2.36 8.50
N GLN A 244 10.67 2.95 8.76
CA GLN A 244 11.89 2.68 8.00
C GLN A 244 12.41 1.25 8.14
N ASP A 245 12.22 0.62 9.30
CA ASP A 245 12.71 -0.72 9.60
C ASP A 245 11.67 -1.81 9.29
N LEU A 246 10.48 -1.47 8.80
CA LEU A 246 9.47 -2.44 8.41
C LEU A 246 9.95 -3.25 7.20
N ALA A 247 9.96 -4.57 7.32
CA ALA A 247 10.11 -5.44 6.15
C ALA A 247 8.79 -5.99 5.63
N ALA A 248 7.93 -6.49 6.51
CA ALA A 248 6.63 -7.02 6.09
C ALA A 248 5.63 -7.04 7.25
N ILE A 249 4.35 -6.87 6.93
CA ILE A 249 3.24 -7.33 7.78
C ILE A 249 3.06 -8.83 7.52
N VAL A 250 2.97 -9.65 8.56
CA VAL A 250 2.85 -11.12 8.45
C VAL A 250 1.51 -11.67 8.92
N ALA A 251 0.89 -11.02 9.90
CA ALA A 251 -0.43 -11.37 10.38
C ALA A 251 -1.15 -10.16 10.98
N VAL A 252 -2.47 -10.21 11.01
CA VAL A 252 -3.32 -9.21 11.65
C VAL A 252 -4.38 -9.94 12.47
N THR A 253 -4.56 -9.51 13.71
CA THR A 253 -5.64 -9.99 14.58
C THR A 253 -6.79 -9.00 14.53
N PHE A 254 -8.00 -9.48 14.30
CA PHE A 254 -9.23 -8.69 14.29
C PHE A 254 -10.14 -9.10 15.44
N CYS A 255 -10.76 -8.12 16.09
CA CYS A 255 -11.77 -8.30 17.13
C CYS A 255 -13.10 -7.71 16.64
N LEU A 256 -14.08 -8.58 16.42
CA LEU A 256 -15.37 -8.26 15.81
C LEU A 256 -16.53 -8.46 16.79
N LEU A 257 -17.66 -7.81 16.51
CA LEU A 257 -18.82 -7.83 17.40
C LEU A 257 -19.96 -8.66 16.81
N PRO A 258 -20.66 -9.51 17.59
CA PRO A 258 -21.86 -10.21 17.13
C PRO A 258 -22.93 -9.23 16.63
N SER A 259 -23.55 -9.52 15.48
CA SER A 259 -24.57 -8.66 14.88
C SER A 259 -25.43 -9.41 13.86
N ALA A 260 -26.72 -9.58 14.19
CA ALA A 260 -27.70 -10.20 13.28
C ALA A 260 -27.89 -9.43 11.95
N SER A 261 -27.60 -8.13 11.93
CA SER A 261 -27.75 -7.25 10.76
C SER A 261 -26.49 -7.14 9.89
N ALA A 262 -25.39 -7.84 10.24
CA ALA A 262 -24.13 -7.76 9.50
C ALA A 262 -24.28 -8.24 8.05
N LYS A 263 -25.01 -9.35 7.86
CA LYS A 263 -25.28 -9.95 6.54
C LYS A 263 -26.10 -9.04 5.63
N GLU A 264 -27.09 -8.35 6.19
CA GLU A 264 -27.89 -7.38 5.43
C GLU A 264 -27.03 -6.19 4.96
N ARG A 265 -26.21 -5.62 5.86
CA ARG A 265 -25.25 -4.55 5.50
C ARG A 265 -24.30 -4.98 4.41
N GLN A 266 -23.70 -6.17 4.53
CA GLN A 266 -22.83 -6.72 3.50
C GLN A 266 -23.51 -6.78 2.13
N GLN A 267 -24.73 -7.33 2.07
CA GLN A 267 -25.47 -7.44 0.81
C GLN A 267 -25.75 -6.06 0.22
N ALA A 268 -26.14 -5.09 1.05
CA ALA A 268 -26.33 -3.71 0.63
C ALA A 268 -25.03 -3.09 0.06
N TYR A 269 -23.89 -3.29 0.72
CA TYR A 269 -22.59 -2.79 0.26
C TYR A 269 -22.16 -3.43 -1.07
N LEU A 270 -22.29 -4.75 -1.21
CA LEU A 270 -21.97 -5.45 -2.45
C LEU A 270 -22.87 -5.01 -3.60
N LYS A 271 -24.18 -4.83 -3.35
CA LYS A 271 -25.13 -4.30 -4.34
C LYS A 271 -24.74 -2.89 -4.77
N LYS A 272 -24.48 -2.00 -3.81
CA LYS A 272 -24.01 -0.63 -4.08
C LYS A 272 -22.73 -0.63 -4.91
N ARG A 273 -21.76 -1.48 -4.56
CA ARG A 273 -20.48 -1.59 -5.27
C ARG A 273 -20.67 -2.01 -6.74
N ARG A 274 -21.48 -3.03 -7.00
CA ARG A 274 -21.79 -3.50 -8.37
C ARG A 274 -22.42 -2.41 -9.24
N LEU A 275 -23.24 -1.54 -8.64
CA LEU A 275 -23.92 -0.46 -9.35
C LEU A 275 -23.05 0.79 -9.55
N SER A 276 -22.11 1.04 -8.64
CA SER A 276 -21.35 2.31 -8.59
C SER A 276 -19.90 2.21 -9.01
N GLN A 277 -19.37 1.01 -9.26
CA GLN A 277 -17.97 0.79 -9.62
C GLN A 277 -17.87 -0.08 -10.88
N PRO A 278 -16.81 0.09 -11.70
CA PRO A 278 -16.55 -0.74 -12.87
C PRO A 278 -16.03 -2.14 -12.46
N VAL A 279 -16.89 -2.94 -11.83
CA VAL A 279 -16.53 -4.29 -11.34
C VAL A 279 -16.21 -5.20 -12.53
N GLY A 280 -15.04 -5.84 -12.48
CA GLY A 280 -14.56 -6.73 -13.55
C GLY A 280 -13.58 -6.05 -14.52
N GLU A 281 -13.55 -4.72 -14.54
CA GLU A 281 -12.57 -3.97 -15.32
C GLU A 281 -11.19 -3.95 -14.66
N ARG A 282 -10.13 -3.84 -15.47
CA ARG A 282 -8.75 -3.72 -14.98
C ARG A 282 -8.50 -2.34 -14.39
N THR A 283 -8.59 -2.23 -13.07
CA THR A 283 -8.41 -1.00 -12.30
C THR A 283 -7.62 -1.26 -11.02
N ALA A 284 -7.01 -0.23 -10.43
CA ALA A 284 -6.43 -0.29 -9.07
C ALA A 284 -7.35 0.34 -8.00
N GLY A 285 -8.66 0.36 -8.25
CA GLY A 285 -9.59 1.07 -7.37
C GLY A 285 -9.60 2.58 -7.60
N SER A 286 -9.79 3.34 -6.53
CA SER A 286 -9.75 4.80 -6.57
C SER A 286 -8.31 5.30 -6.70
N VAL A 287 -8.03 6.11 -7.72
CA VAL A 287 -6.69 6.63 -7.97
C VAL A 287 -6.32 7.75 -7.01
N PHE A 288 -7.29 8.60 -6.65
CA PHE A 288 -7.06 9.75 -5.78
C PHE A 288 -7.79 9.62 -4.44
N ARG A 289 -7.14 10.16 -3.40
CA ARG A 289 -7.75 10.39 -2.09
C ARG A 289 -8.81 11.48 -2.18
N ASN A 290 -9.82 11.42 -1.34
CA ASN A 290 -10.77 12.53 -1.22
C ASN A 290 -10.09 13.76 -0.58
N PRO A 291 -10.33 14.98 -1.09
CA PRO A 291 -9.83 16.20 -0.46
C PRO A 291 -10.37 16.35 0.97
N PRO A 292 -9.50 16.53 1.98
CA PRO A 292 -9.92 16.59 3.38
C PRO A 292 -10.75 17.85 3.65
N GLY A 293 -11.80 17.73 4.47
CA GLY A 293 -12.58 18.86 4.99
C GLY A 293 -13.47 19.58 3.97
N MET A 294 -13.57 19.11 2.72
CA MET A 294 -14.34 19.79 1.67
C MET A 294 -15.73 19.21 1.41
N GLY A 295 -16.06 18.04 1.96
CA GLY A 295 -17.35 17.37 1.73
C GLY A 295 -17.59 16.91 0.28
N ILE A 296 -16.61 17.09 -0.60
CA ILE A 296 -16.65 16.68 -2.01
C ILE A 296 -15.66 15.54 -2.25
N SER A 297 -16.06 14.54 -3.02
CA SER A 297 -15.17 13.42 -3.36
C SER A 297 -14.26 13.76 -4.55
N ALA A 298 -13.12 13.08 -4.65
CA ALA A 298 -12.26 13.19 -5.84
C ALA A 298 -13.00 12.74 -7.11
N GLY A 299 -13.80 11.67 -7.02
CA GLY A 299 -14.63 11.22 -8.14
C GLY A 299 -15.60 12.30 -8.63
N GLU A 300 -16.27 13.00 -7.71
CA GLU A 300 -17.19 14.08 -8.07
C GLU A 300 -16.47 15.27 -8.72
N LEU A 301 -15.26 15.62 -8.26
CA LEU A 301 -14.44 16.66 -8.91
C LEU A 301 -14.07 16.28 -10.34
N ILE A 302 -13.65 15.02 -10.57
CA ILE A 302 -13.26 14.54 -11.90
C ILE A 302 -14.49 14.48 -12.83
N GLU A 303 -15.63 14.05 -12.31
CA GLU A 303 -16.90 14.04 -13.04
C GLU A 303 -17.36 15.46 -13.40
N LYS A 304 -17.37 16.38 -12.43
CA LYS A 304 -17.69 17.80 -12.68
C LYS A 304 -16.68 18.48 -13.60
N ALA A 305 -15.45 17.96 -13.71
CA ALA A 305 -14.48 18.39 -14.71
C ALA A 305 -14.79 17.89 -16.13
N GLY A 306 -15.79 17.01 -16.30
CA GLY A 306 -16.19 16.45 -17.59
C GLY A 306 -15.23 15.38 -18.11
N LEU A 307 -14.57 14.63 -17.21
CA LEU A 307 -13.48 13.73 -17.57
C LEU A 307 -13.87 12.24 -17.61
N LYS A 308 -15.12 11.87 -17.32
CA LYS A 308 -15.60 10.48 -17.53
C LYS A 308 -15.46 10.08 -18.99
N GLY A 309 -14.87 8.91 -19.25
CA GLY A 309 -14.59 8.41 -20.59
C GLY A 309 -13.40 9.07 -21.30
N PHE A 310 -12.68 9.99 -20.65
CA PHE A 310 -11.48 10.60 -21.23
C PHE A 310 -10.36 9.57 -21.36
N ARG A 311 -9.58 9.64 -22.44
CA ARG A 311 -8.55 8.64 -22.77
C ARG A 311 -7.19 9.26 -23.05
N VAL A 312 -6.15 8.49 -22.74
CA VAL A 312 -4.79 8.63 -23.27
C VAL A 312 -4.36 7.22 -23.68
N GLY A 313 -4.18 6.99 -24.99
CA GLY A 313 -3.94 5.65 -25.51
C GLY A 313 -5.03 4.66 -25.08
N SER A 314 -4.63 3.60 -24.39
CA SER A 314 -5.54 2.57 -23.86
C SER A 314 -5.90 2.76 -22.37
N ALA A 315 -5.47 3.86 -21.75
CA ALA A 315 -5.93 4.27 -20.43
C ALA A 315 -7.22 5.09 -20.56
N GLU A 316 -8.25 4.76 -19.77
CA GLU A 316 -9.54 5.47 -19.76
C GLU A 316 -9.98 5.84 -18.33
N VAL A 317 -10.52 7.04 -18.13
CA VAL A 317 -11.30 7.35 -16.91
C VAL A 317 -12.66 6.67 -17.00
N SER A 318 -12.99 5.81 -16.04
CA SER A 318 -14.23 5.03 -16.05
C SER A 318 -15.47 5.91 -16.23
N LYS A 319 -16.35 5.47 -17.12
CA LYS A 319 -17.69 6.07 -17.32
C LYS A 319 -18.63 5.82 -16.14
N VAL A 320 -18.38 4.77 -15.35
CA VAL A 320 -19.18 4.42 -14.18
C VAL A 320 -18.75 5.27 -12.97
N HIS A 321 -17.46 5.26 -12.63
CA HIS A 321 -16.92 5.97 -11.48
C HIS A 321 -15.68 6.78 -11.84
N ALA A 322 -15.77 8.11 -11.85
CA ALA A 322 -14.71 8.97 -12.39
C ALA A 322 -13.35 8.90 -11.66
N ASN A 323 -13.31 8.42 -10.42
CA ASN A 323 -12.06 8.15 -9.70
C ASN A 323 -11.39 6.80 -10.04
N PHE A 324 -11.96 6.01 -10.94
CA PHE A 324 -11.42 4.71 -11.36
C PHE A 324 -10.86 4.84 -12.77
N PHE A 325 -9.63 4.39 -12.95
CA PHE A 325 -8.91 4.46 -14.21
C PHE A 325 -8.75 3.03 -14.72
N ILE A 326 -9.12 2.82 -15.98
CA ILE A 326 -9.26 1.50 -16.60
C ILE A 326 -8.12 1.32 -17.60
N ASN A 327 -7.45 0.17 -17.50
CA ASN A 327 -6.67 -0.36 -18.61
C ASN A 327 -7.64 -1.10 -19.56
N THR A 328 -7.91 -0.55 -20.74
CA THR A 328 -8.88 -1.14 -21.68
C THR A 328 -8.34 -2.36 -22.45
N GLY A 329 -7.17 -2.88 -22.08
CA GLY A 329 -6.63 -4.15 -22.58
C GLY A 329 -5.12 -4.12 -22.84
N SER A 330 -4.59 -2.97 -23.25
CA SER A 330 -3.22 -2.80 -23.76
C SER A 330 -2.54 -1.52 -23.27
N SER A 331 -3.02 -0.93 -22.17
CA SER A 331 -2.40 0.28 -21.63
C SER A 331 -1.08 -0.03 -20.98
N ASN A 332 -0.16 0.93 -21.11
CA ASN A 332 1.15 0.91 -20.48
C ASN A 332 1.18 1.96 -19.33
N SER A 333 2.16 1.84 -18.45
CA SER A 333 2.37 2.69 -17.28
C SER A 333 2.48 4.16 -17.65
N ARG A 334 3.13 4.49 -18.77
CA ARG A 334 3.25 5.87 -19.27
C ARG A 334 1.90 6.47 -19.64
N GLU A 335 1.06 5.75 -20.40
CA GLU A 335 -0.28 6.20 -20.75
C GLU A 335 -1.13 6.44 -19.49
N MET A 336 -1.05 5.54 -18.51
CA MET A 336 -1.75 5.66 -17.25
C MET A 336 -1.28 6.90 -16.47
N LEU A 337 0.04 7.12 -16.37
CA LEU A 337 0.63 8.30 -15.73
C LEU A 337 0.25 9.61 -16.45
N GLU A 338 0.24 9.62 -17.78
CA GLU A 338 -0.18 10.77 -18.59
C GLU A 338 -1.66 11.10 -18.33
N LEU A 339 -2.53 10.09 -18.26
CA LEU A 339 -3.94 10.28 -17.94
C LEU A 339 -4.14 10.83 -16.52
N ILE A 340 -3.42 10.29 -15.53
CA ILE A 340 -3.44 10.76 -14.13
C ILE A 340 -3.00 12.23 -14.06
N GLY A 341 -1.88 12.57 -14.71
CA GLY A 341 -1.36 13.94 -14.79
C GLY A 341 -2.35 14.92 -15.42
N LEU A 342 -2.99 14.52 -16.51
CA LEU A 342 -4.01 15.32 -17.19
C LEU A 342 -5.22 15.59 -16.29
N VAL A 343 -5.71 14.56 -15.58
CA VAL A 343 -6.84 14.69 -14.65
C VAL A 343 -6.49 15.66 -13.52
N LYS A 344 -5.31 15.52 -12.90
CA LYS A 344 -4.83 16.46 -11.87
C LYS A 344 -4.79 17.90 -12.39
N ALA A 345 -4.24 18.11 -13.59
CA ALA A 345 -4.12 19.43 -14.19
C ALA A 345 -5.49 20.05 -14.47
N LYS A 346 -6.44 19.28 -15.00
CA LYS A 346 -7.81 19.75 -15.31
C LYS A 346 -8.60 20.08 -14.05
N VAL A 347 -8.53 19.22 -13.01
CA VAL A 347 -9.19 19.48 -11.73
C VAL A 347 -8.59 20.70 -11.03
N LYS A 348 -7.26 20.83 -11.01
CA LYS A 348 -6.59 22.03 -10.48
C LYS A 348 -6.99 23.29 -11.23
N LYS A 349 -7.01 23.26 -12.56
CA LYS A 349 -7.41 24.41 -13.40
C LYS A 349 -8.86 24.83 -13.14
N LYS A 350 -9.78 23.87 -12.97
CA LYS A 350 -11.22 24.15 -12.84
C LYS A 350 -11.64 24.53 -11.41
N PHE A 351 -11.04 23.90 -10.41
CA PHE A 351 -11.49 24.02 -9.01
C PHE A 351 -10.42 24.58 -8.06
N GLY A 352 -9.18 24.78 -8.52
CA GLY A 352 -8.06 25.18 -7.65
C GLY A 352 -7.58 24.06 -6.73
N ILE A 353 -8.11 22.84 -6.85
CA ILE A 353 -7.82 21.72 -5.95
C ILE A 353 -6.73 20.83 -6.54
N GLN A 354 -5.70 20.57 -5.73
CA GLN A 354 -4.64 19.62 -6.07
C GLN A 354 -5.02 18.22 -5.56
N LEU A 355 -5.41 17.32 -6.47
CA LEU A 355 -5.66 15.92 -6.10
C LEU A 355 -4.36 15.23 -5.69
N GLN A 356 -4.46 14.40 -4.65
CA GLN A 356 -3.39 13.55 -4.15
C GLN A 356 -3.69 12.10 -4.48
N GLU A 357 -2.68 11.36 -4.91
CA GLU A 357 -2.81 9.96 -5.32
C GLU A 357 -2.88 9.03 -4.09
N GLU A 358 -3.64 7.95 -4.22
CA GLU A 358 -3.74 6.85 -3.23
C GLU A 358 -2.90 5.63 -3.65
N ILE A 359 -2.74 5.46 -4.97
CA ILE A 359 -1.99 4.37 -5.59
C ILE A 359 -0.50 4.46 -5.29
N GLN A 360 0.17 3.31 -5.28
CA GLN A 360 1.61 3.18 -5.12
C GLN A 360 2.29 3.02 -6.48
N TYR A 361 3.32 3.82 -6.74
CA TYR A 361 4.12 3.68 -7.95
C TYR A 361 5.36 2.86 -7.66
N VAL A 362 5.64 1.89 -8.53
CA VAL A 362 6.84 1.07 -8.46
C VAL A 362 7.55 1.19 -9.80
N GLY A 363 8.65 1.92 -9.79
CA GLY A 363 9.54 2.07 -10.95
C GLY A 363 10.78 1.17 -10.86
N PRO A 364 11.65 1.18 -11.90
CA PRO A 364 12.85 0.35 -11.94
C PRO A 364 13.77 0.56 -10.76
N PHE A 365 13.90 1.84 -10.37
CA PHE A 365 14.66 2.32 -9.23
C PHE A 365 13.68 2.91 -8.24
N CYS A 366 13.02 2.06 -7.45
CA CYS A 366 12.23 2.56 -6.34
C CYS A 366 13.22 3.22 -5.34
N LYS A 367 13.00 4.50 -5.02
CA LYS A 367 14.04 5.45 -4.59
C LYS A 367 14.82 5.01 -3.35
N TYR A 368 16.10 4.68 -3.54
CA TYR A 368 17.14 4.65 -2.53
C TYR A 368 17.63 6.08 -2.25
N SER A 369 17.34 6.64 -1.07
CA SER A 369 18.04 7.86 -0.63
C SER A 369 19.40 7.44 -0.06
N ARG A 370 20.49 7.94 -0.66
CA ARG A 370 21.89 7.63 -0.29
C ARG A 370 22.36 8.24 1.04
N ASP A 371 21.49 8.88 1.81
CA ASP A 371 21.88 9.44 3.10
C ASP A 371 21.72 8.40 4.21
N LYS A 372 22.87 7.77 4.54
CA LYS A 372 23.21 6.97 5.74
C LYS A 372 22.82 5.49 5.70
N ASP A 373 23.75 4.63 5.25
CA ASP A 373 24.02 3.25 5.72
C ASP A 373 22.86 2.40 6.28
N LYS A 374 21.66 2.50 5.71
CA LYS A 374 20.47 1.74 6.14
C LYS A 374 19.67 1.32 4.91
N LEU A 375 19.28 0.05 4.89
CA LEU A 375 18.26 -0.44 3.96
C LEU A 375 16.93 0.23 4.32
N GLU A 376 16.43 1.12 3.46
CA GLU A 376 15.01 1.51 3.47
C GLU A 376 14.27 0.66 2.44
N ILE A 377 13.19 0.01 2.87
CA ILE A 377 12.33 -0.85 2.05
C ILE A 377 11.24 0.02 1.41
N CYS A 378 10.93 -0.26 0.14
CA CYS A 378 9.93 0.45 -0.64
C CYS A 378 8.50 0.00 -0.34
#